data_AF-U2HE27-F1
#
_entry.id   AF-U2HE27-F1
#
_cell.length_a   1.000
_cell.length_b   1.000
_cell.length_c   1.000
_cell.angle_alpha   90.00
_cell.angle_beta   90.00
_cell.angle_gamma   90.00
#
_symmetry.space_group_name_H-M   'P 1'
#
loop_
_entity.id
_entity.type
_entity.pdbx_description
1 polymer ?
#
loop_
_entity_poly.entity_id
_entity_poly.type
_entity_poly.pdbx_seq_one_letter_code
_entity_poly.pdbx_strand_id
1 'polypeptide(L)' 'MVRLNGSVAKAILVSDKVENESDARKDAVLIGANGGWVDQSGVAHGTADSWTINLAQTGFPAKQGALVSLVNSTSN' A
#
# COMPACT_ATOMS: atom_id res chain seq x y z
N MET A 1 14.18 -0.31 -6.87
CA MET A 1 14.57 -0.01 -5.46
C MET A 1 14.15 1.41 -5.16
N VAL A 2 13.02 1.60 -4.46
CA VAL A 2 12.56 2.95 -4.06
C VAL A 2 13.44 3.39 -2.90
N ARG A 3 14.26 4.42 -3.11
CA ARG A 3 15.03 5.05 -2.03
C ARG A 3 14.19 6.14 -1.40
N LEU A 4 13.62 5.86 -0.24
CA LEU A 4 13.02 6.87 0.65
C LEU A 4 14.18 7.48 1.44
N ASN A 5 14.53 8.73 1.14
CA ASN A 5 15.66 9.42 1.79
C ASN A 5 15.51 9.46 3.32
N GLY A 6 16.49 8.90 4.04
CA GLY A 6 16.80 9.23 5.44
C GLY A 6 15.93 8.65 6.54
N SER A 7 14.98 7.76 6.25
CA SER A 7 14.10 7.14 7.24
C SER A 7 14.10 5.62 7.08
N VAL A 8 13.89 4.88 8.18
CA VAL A 8 13.79 3.40 8.26
C VAL A 8 13.27 2.81 6.95
N ALA A 9 13.99 1.82 6.38
CA ALA A 9 13.54 1.17 5.15
C ALA A 9 12.07 0.75 5.34
N LYS A 10 11.20 1.07 4.38
CA LYS A 10 9.78 0.70 4.46
C LYS A 10 9.52 -0.41 3.45
N ALA A 11 8.88 -1.49 3.90
CA ALA A 11 8.34 -2.51 3.01
C ALA A 11 6.84 -2.30 2.86
N ILE A 12 6.29 -2.72 1.73
CA ILE A 12 4.85 -2.76 1.49
C ILE A 12 4.44 -4.23 1.39
N LEU A 13 3.48 -4.63 2.22
CA LEU A 13 2.82 -5.92 2.11
C LEU A 13 1.57 -5.72 1.27
N VAL A 14 1.42 -6.51 0.21
CA VAL A 14 0.26 -6.48 -0.68
C VAL A 14 -0.52 -7.77 -0.48
N SER A 15 -1.80 -7.64 -0.16
CA SER A 15 -2.70 -8.78 -0.02
C SER A 15 -3.02 -9.39 -1.39
N ASP A 16 -3.20 -10.70 -1.42
CA ASP A 16 -3.72 -11.42 -2.58
C ASP A 16 -5.25 -11.30 -2.68
N LYS A 17 -5.91 -10.93 -1.58
CA LYS A 17 -7.33 -10.60 -1.52
C LYS A 17 -7.61 -9.31 -2.28
N VAL A 18 -8.57 -9.39 -3.20
CA VAL A 18 -9.08 -8.28 -3.99
C VAL A 18 -10.54 -8.05 -3.66
N GLU A 19 -10.87 -6.81 -3.34
CA GLU A 19 -12.24 -6.34 -3.15
C GLU A 19 -12.58 -5.26 -4.18
N ASN A 20 -13.83 -4.81 -4.19
CA ASN A 20 -14.13 -3.55 -4.88
C ASN A 20 -13.40 -2.38 -4.17
N GLU A 21 -13.13 -1.29 -4.89
CA GLU A 21 -12.32 -0.19 -4.36
C GLU A 21 -12.94 0.50 -3.13
N SER A 22 -14.27 0.60 -3.09
CA SER A 22 -15.00 1.22 -1.97
C SER A 22 -14.84 0.42 -0.68
N ASP A 23 -14.89 -0.90 -0.77
CA ASP A 23 -14.75 -1.80 0.37
C ASP A 23 -13.28 -1.96 0.76
N ALA A 24 -12.36 -2.07 -0.20
CA ALA A 24 -10.93 -2.01 0.07
C ALA A 24 -10.54 -0.72 0.82
N ARG A 25 -11.16 0.41 0.45
CA ARG A 25 -10.97 1.68 1.15
C ARG A 25 -11.44 1.65 2.60
N LYS A 26 -12.59 1.04 2.88
CA LYS A 26 -13.10 0.88 4.26
C LYS A 26 -12.23 -0.09 5.05
N ASP A 27 -11.87 -1.21 4.46
CA ASP A 27 -11.08 -2.26 5.10
C ASP A 27 -9.66 -1.80 5.42
N ALA A 28 -9.07 -0.94 4.58
CA ALA A 28 -7.78 -0.31 4.88
C ALA A 28 -7.79 0.47 6.20
N VAL A 29 -8.94 1.08 6.57
CA VAL A 29 -9.09 1.77 7.87
C VAL A 29 -8.95 0.79 9.04
N LEU A 30 -9.38 -0.46 8.88
CA LEU A 30 -9.26 -1.50 9.92
C LEU A 30 -7.80 -1.92 10.16
N ILE A 31 -6.93 -1.77 9.16
CA ILE A 31 -5.48 -1.99 9.28
C ILE A 31 -4.82 -0.84 10.08
N GLY A 32 -5.47 0.33 10.17
CA GLY A 32 -5.00 1.51 10.90
C GLY A 32 -4.10 2.41 10.05
N ALA A 33 -3.24 3.22 10.69
CA ALA A 33 -2.45 4.27 10.02
C ALA A 33 -1.49 3.77 8.93
N ASN A 34 -1.14 2.49 8.96
CA ASN A 34 -0.28 1.84 7.98
C ASN A 34 -1.06 1.21 6.81
N GLY A 35 -2.38 1.10 6.95
CA GLY A 35 -3.27 0.50 5.97
C GLY A 35 -3.41 1.34 4.71
N GLY A 36 -3.70 0.67 3.61
CA GLY A 36 -4.03 1.29 2.35
C GLY A 36 -4.73 0.34 1.38
N TRP A 37 -5.09 0.86 0.21
CA TRP A 37 -5.70 0.11 -0.88
C TRP A 37 -5.07 0.48 -2.22
N VAL A 38 -5.18 -0.40 -3.22
CA VAL A 38 -4.73 -0.15 -4.59
C VAL A 38 -5.90 0.31 -5.46
N ASP A 39 -5.77 1.45 -6.11
CA ASP A 39 -6.77 1.98 -7.05
C ASP A 39 -6.66 1.33 -8.46
N GLN A 40 -7.53 1.78 -9.37
CA GLN A 40 -7.58 1.29 -10.75
C GLN A 40 -6.32 1.62 -11.57
N SER A 41 -5.58 2.66 -11.17
CA SER A 41 -4.34 3.07 -11.84
C SER A 41 -3.11 2.31 -11.32
N GLY A 42 -3.30 1.38 -10.37
CA GLY A 42 -2.21 0.66 -9.74
C GLY A 42 -1.44 1.51 -8.73
N VAL A 43 -2.08 2.55 -8.17
CA VAL A 43 -1.52 3.38 -7.11
C VAL A 43 -2.08 2.91 -5.76
N ALA A 44 -1.18 2.64 -4.83
CA ALA A 44 -1.54 2.40 -3.44
C ALA A 44 -1.74 3.72 -2.70
N HIS A 45 -2.88 3.86 -2.04
CA HIS A 45 -3.25 4.99 -1.20
C HIS A 45 -3.31 4.55 0.24
N GLY A 46 -2.62 5.29 1.11
CA GLY A 46 -2.76 5.13 2.56
C GLY A 46 -4.10 5.63 3.05
N THR A 47 -4.54 5.13 4.21
CA THR A 47 -5.70 5.68 4.91
C THR A 47 -5.57 7.19 5.09
N ALA A 48 -6.67 7.91 4.82
CA ALA A 48 -6.75 9.38 4.84
C ALA A 48 -5.71 10.07 3.93
N ASP A 49 -5.29 9.41 2.84
CA ASP A 49 -4.32 9.92 1.86
C ASP A 49 -2.98 10.32 2.49
N SER A 50 -2.64 9.70 3.63
CA SER A 50 -1.43 9.98 4.41
C SER A 50 -0.13 9.64 3.67
N TRP A 51 -0.23 8.79 2.64
CA TRP A 51 0.87 8.45 1.74
C TRP A 51 0.31 7.88 0.43
N THR A 52 1.10 7.95 -0.64
CA THR A 52 0.78 7.34 -1.93
C THR A 52 2.02 6.68 -2.53
N ILE A 53 1.85 5.52 -3.16
CA ILE A 53 2.92 4.77 -3.84
C ILE A 53 2.40 4.24 -5.17
N ASN A 54 3.04 4.61 -6.28
CA ASN A 54 2.71 4.07 -7.59
C ASN A 54 3.31 2.65 -7.73
N LEU A 55 2.50 1.62 -7.48
CA LEU A 55 2.93 0.22 -7.57
C LEU A 55 3.10 -0.24 -9.01
N ALA A 56 2.33 0.29 -9.96
CA ALA A 56 2.48 -0.02 -11.38
C ALA A 56 3.90 0.25 -11.91
N GLN A 57 4.58 1.28 -11.39
CA GLN A 57 5.96 1.63 -11.77
C GLN A 57 7.04 0.80 -11.06
N THR A 58 6.66 0.01 -10.05
CA THR A 58 7.61 -0.78 -9.25
C THR A 58 7.84 -2.19 -9.79
N GLY A 59 7.00 -2.64 -10.73
CA GLY A 59 7.03 -4.02 -11.24
C GLY A 59 6.46 -5.06 -10.27
N PHE A 60 5.92 -4.64 -9.12
CA PHE A 60 5.22 -5.53 -8.20
C PHE A 60 3.81 -5.83 -8.72
N PRO A 61 3.39 -7.11 -8.78
CA PRO A 61 2.06 -7.48 -9.22
C PRO A 61 1.05 -7.15 -8.12
N ALA A 62 0.48 -5.94 -8.18
CA ALA A 62 -0.62 -5.51 -7.34
C ALA A 62 -1.90 -5.41 -8.18
N LYS A 63 -2.97 -6.03 -7.69
CA LYS A 63 -4.28 -5.97 -8.35
C LYS A 63 -5.05 -4.76 -7.81
N GLN A 64 -5.83 -4.11 -8.67
CA GLN A 64 -6.84 -3.14 -8.24
C GLN A 64 -7.68 -3.73 -7.11
N GLY A 65 -7.94 -2.94 -6.07
CA GLY A 65 -8.75 -3.37 -4.93
C GLY A 65 -8.02 -4.27 -3.93
N ALA A 66 -6.72 -4.50 -4.12
CA ALA A 66 -5.90 -5.16 -3.11
C ALA A 66 -5.69 -4.25 -1.88
N LEU A 67 -5.71 -4.86 -0.71
CA LEU A 67 -5.29 -4.22 0.53
C LEU A 67 -3.77 -4.20 0.64
N VAL A 68 -3.23 -3.13 1.21
CA VAL A 68 -1.81 -2.99 1.46
C VAL A 68 -1.53 -2.51 2.87
N SER A 69 -0.33 -2.79 3.36
CA SER A 69 0.17 -2.26 4.63
C SER A 69 1.62 -1.82 4.50
N LEU A 70 1.90 -0.58 4.92
CA LEU A 70 3.26 -0.08 5.06
C LEU A 70 3.85 -0.57 6.38
N VAL A 71 4.93 -1.32 6.29
CA VAL A 71 5.67 -1.80 7.47
C VAL A 71 7.06 -1.22 7.48
N ASN A 72 7.55 -0.90 8.67
CA ASN A 72 8.95 -0.54 8.85
C ASN A 72 9.79 -1.82 8.67
N SER A 73 10.59 -1.87 7.62
CA SER A 73 11.66 -2.83 7.46
C SER A 73 12.85 -2.37 8.31
N THR A 74 12.93 -2.87 9.54
CA THR A 74 14.20 -2.84 10.27
C THR A 74 15.18 -3.73 9.52
N SER A 75 16.19 -3.11 8.92
CA SER A 75 17.40 -3.80 8.50
C SER A 75 18.11 -4.25 9.78
N ASN A 76 18.09 -5.54 10.08
CA ASN A 76 19.06 -6.13 11.00
C ASN A 76 20.37 -6.36 10.24
#